data_AF-A0A438JS41-F1
#
_entry.id   AF-A0A438JS41-F1
#
_cell.length_a   1.000
_cell.length_b   1.000
_cell.length_c   1.000
_cell.angle_alpha   90.00
_cell.angle_beta   90.00
_cell.angle_gamma   90.00
#
_symmetry.space_group_name_H-M   'P 1'
#
loop_
_entity.id
_entity.type
_entity.pdbx_description
1 polymer ?
#
loop_
_entity_poly.entity_id
_entity_poly.type
_entity_poly.pdbx_seq_one_letter_code
_entity_poly.pdbx_strand_id
1 'polypeptide(L)'
;MPRGSQEQQPQPRPQDISGQSWYPPSVVTSPSSSRPSTPSSSTSSSFSLQRPSDRPQSPSHVSPAEAAGMIVLLKDKSIDELRKLLSDKDAYNQLLLSLDQVKIQNNLTWFVATKLSITLLLKIKVISGLDNCFRHTMLAFDESPKLRDELRKETLQLARENLEKEPQIVELRNQCRIIRTTELAAAQEKLNELERQKEEILKFYSPACLLHRLQETMNKTEEESETLHRQLLDREMDLGAFVQKYKRLRTTYHRRALTHLAAKTSSTG
;
A
#
# COMPACT_ATOMS: atom_id res chain seq x y z
N MET A 1 -26.62 47.00 33.65
CA MET A 1 -27.60 45.89 33.67
C MET A 1 -28.70 46.26 32.69
N PRO A 2 -28.71 45.74 31.44
CA PRO A 2 -29.30 44.43 31.18
C PRO A 2 -28.70 43.59 30.01
N ARG A 3 -28.85 42.26 30.16
CA ARG A 3 -29.27 41.21 29.21
C ARG A 3 -28.78 41.21 27.74
N GLY A 4 -28.06 40.14 27.38
CA GLY A 4 -27.77 39.74 26.00
C GLY A 4 -28.82 38.81 25.36
N SER A 5 -28.71 38.69 24.03
CA SER A 5 -29.22 37.68 23.08
C SER A 5 -28.60 38.09 21.72
N GLN A 6 -27.65 37.39 21.10
CA GLN A 6 -27.66 36.10 20.39
C GLN A 6 -28.40 36.12 19.03
N GLU A 7 -27.63 36.32 17.96
CA GLU A 7 -27.84 35.89 16.55
C GLU A 7 -26.41 35.69 15.98
N GLN A 8 -25.85 34.49 15.78
CA GLN A 8 -26.08 33.45 14.75
C GLN A 8 -25.98 33.94 13.29
N GLN A 9 -24.80 33.73 12.68
CA GLN A 9 -24.58 33.69 11.23
C GLN A 9 -23.62 32.51 10.91
N PRO A 10 -23.79 31.80 9.76
CA PRO A 10 -23.62 30.36 9.71
C PRO A 10 -22.21 29.88 9.34
N GLN A 11 -21.90 28.70 9.86
CA GLN A 11 -20.70 27.92 9.62
C GLN A 11 -20.87 27.08 8.33
N PRO A 12 -19.91 27.06 7.39
CA PRO A 12 -19.92 26.12 6.28
C PRO A 12 -19.45 24.74 6.78
N ARG A 13 -20.25 23.70 6.49
CA ARG A 13 -19.91 22.28 6.67
C ARG A 13 -18.62 21.91 5.92
N PRO A 14 -17.76 21.05 6.48
CA PRO A 14 -16.91 20.18 5.68
C PRO A 14 -17.77 19.03 5.12
N GLN A 15 -17.78 18.87 3.80
CA GLN A 15 -18.34 17.69 3.16
C GLN A 15 -17.37 16.52 3.31
N ASP A 16 -17.93 15.42 3.74
CA ASP A 16 -17.29 14.13 3.93
C ASP A 16 -17.34 13.33 2.62
N ILE A 17 -16.22 12.63 2.35
CA ILE A 17 -16.10 11.39 1.56
C ILE A 17 -16.23 11.49 0.03
N SER A 18 -15.10 11.29 -0.66
CA SER A 18 -15.06 10.32 -1.76
C SER A 18 -13.73 9.57 -1.67
N GLY A 19 -13.80 8.33 -1.16
CA GLY A 19 -12.65 7.45 -0.98
C GLY A 19 -11.97 7.14 -2.31
N GLN A 20 -10.79 7.72 -2.51
CA GLN A 20 -9.86 7.31 -3.56
C GLN A 20 -8.92 6.25 -2.96
N SER A 21 -9.27 5.00 -3.27
CA SER A 21 -8.45 3.80 -3.07
C SER A 21 -7.01 4.02 -3.50
N TRP A 22 -6.05 3.80 -2.59
CA TRP A 22 -4.61 3.88 -2.84
C TRP A 22 -4.02 2.59 -3.48
N TYR A 23 -4.83 1.76 -4.15
CA TYR A 23 -4.32 0.57 -4.83
C TYR A 23 -4.87 0.44 -6.26
N PRO A 24 -3.99 0.28 -7.27
CA PRO A 24 -4.37 -0.22 -8.58
C PRO A 24 -4.53 -1.76 -8.58
N PRO A 25 -5.42 -2.32 -9.43
CA PRO A 25 -5.77 -3.74 -9.42
C PRO A 25 -4.70 -4.59 -10.14
N SER A 26 -4.40 -5.77 -9.57
CA SER A 26 -3.53 -6.77 -10.18
C SER A 26 -4.21 -7.43 -11.38
N VAL A 27 -3.56 -7.37 -12.55
CA VAL A 27 -3.95 -8.16 -13.71
C VAL A 27 -2.92 -9.25 -13.93
N VAL A 28 -3.41 -10.48 -13.91
CA VAL A 28 -2.74 -11.72 -14.31
C VAL A 28 -2.17 -11.61 -15.72
N THR A 29 -0.89 -11.97 -15.89
CA THR A 29 -0.43 -12.78 -17.04
C THR A 29 0.98 -13.34 -16.79
N SER A 30 1.10 -14.67 -16.74
CA SER A 30 2.34 -15.40 -17.07
C SER A 30 2.25 -15.83 -18.55
N PRO A 31 3.36 -16.10 -19.28
CA PRO A 31 4.04 -17.40 -19.09
C PRO A 31 5.55 -17.45 -19.37
N SER A 32 6.10 -18.60 -18.96
CA SER A 32 7.24 -19.35 -19.53
C SER A 32 8.68 -18.89 -19.27
N SER A 33 9.41 -19.70 -18.48
CA SER A 33 10.84 -19.96 -18.69
C SER A 33 11.20 -21.33 -18.09
N SER A 34 11.56 -22.24 -18.97
CA SER A 34 12.04 -23.59 -18.67
C SER A 34 13.54 -23.56 -18.34
N ARG A 35 13.98 -24.27 -17.30
CA ARG A 35 15.37 -24.76 -17.19
C ARG A 35 15.45 -26.14 -16.54
N PRO A 36 16.47 -26.95 -16.88
CA PRO A 36 16.47 -28.40 -16.67
C PRO A 36 17.30 -28.86 -15.46
N SER A 37 17.14 -30.15 -15.20
CA SER A 37 17.54 -30.97 -14.06
C SER A 37 19.04 -31.18 -13.84
N THR A 38 19.39 -31.40 -12.57
CA THR A 38 20.51 -32.27 -12.11
C THR A 38 19.98 -33.11 -10.93
N PRO A 39 20.49 -34.34 -10.66
CA PRO A 39 21.75 -34.46 -9.93
C PRO A 39 22.70 -35.62 -10.33
N SER A 40 23.95 -35.41 -9.92
CA SER A 40 25.06 -36.31 -9.54
C SER A 40 24.67 -37.59 -8.76
N SER A 41 25.44 -38.67 -8.63
CA SER A 41 26.79 -39.08 -9.06
C SER A 41 27.03 -40.57 -8.69
N SER A 42 27.84 -41.26 -9.52
CA SER A 42 28.90 -42.26 -9.18
C SER A 42 28.58 -43.66 -8.59
N THR A 43 28.87 -44.69 -9.43
CA THR A 43 29.58 -45.98 -9.20
C THR A 43 29.07 -46.98 -8.13
N SER A 44 29.17 -48.31 -8.26
CA SER A 44 29.95 -49.22 -9.12
C SER A 44 29.38 -50.66 -9.03
N SER A 45 29.54 -51.42 -10.12
CA SER A 45 29.86 -52.86 -10.20
C SER A 45 28.92 -53.92 -9.57
N SER A 46 28.68 -55.11 -10.12
CA SER A 46 28.98 -55.75 -11.40
C SER A 46 28.54 -57.25 -11.34
N PHE A 47 28.49 -57.90 -12.50
CA PHE A 47 28.49 -59.35 -12.78
C PHE A 47 27.30 -60.21 -12.29
N SER A 48 26.54 -60.77 -13.24
CA SER A 48 26.62 -62.21 -13.49
C SER A 48 25.94 -62.60 -14.80
N LEU A 49 26.71 -63.36 -15.58
CA LEU A 49 26.37 -63.98 -16.84
C LEU A 49 25.20 -64.96 -16.68
N GLN A 50 24.25 -64.86 -17.60
CA GLN A 50 23.29 -65.91 -17.91
C GLN A 50 23.89 -66.78 -19.02
N ARG A 51 24.00 -68.10 -18.78
CA ARG A 51 24.11 -69.10 -19.86
C ARG A 51 22.94 -70.09 -19.73
N PRO A 52 22.15 -70.30 -20.80
CA PRO A 52 21.08 -71.28 -20.84
C PRO A 52 21.56 -72.60 -21.49
N SER A 53 21.00 -73.73 -21.07
CA SER A 53 20.85 -74.93 -21.90
C SER A 53 19.79 -75.89 -21.33
N ASP A 54 18.66 -75.92 -22.03
CA ASP A 54 17.98 -77.09 -22.60
C ASP A 54 17.86 -78.44 -21.83
N ARG A 55 16.59 -78.73 -21.45
CA ARG A 55 15.78 -79.94 -21.82
C ARG A 55 16.00 -81.27 -21.03
N PRO A 56 15.04 -82.24 -20.99
CA PRO A 56 13.64 -82.25 -20.50
C PRO A 56 13.36 -83.31 -19.38
N GLN A 57 12.25 -83.10 -18.65
CA GLN A 57 11.37 -84.05 -17.90
C GLN A 57 11.87 -85.41 -17.34
N SER A 58 11.92 -85.44 -15.99
CA SER A 58 11.43 -86.46 -15.04
C SER A 58 12.13 -87.83 -14.95
N PRO A 59 12.47 -88.29 -13.73
CA PRO A 59 11.50 -88.64 -12.69
C PRO A 59 11.70 -87.81 -11.42
N SER A 60 10.65 -87.68 -10.60
CA SER A 60 10.61 -86.89 -9.35
C SER A 60 11.93 -86.91 -8.58
N HIS A 61 12.75 -85.86 -8.75
CA HIS A 61 13.96 -85.71 -7.96
C HIS A 61 13.52 -85.21 -6.59
N VAL A 62 13.61 -86.08 -5.60
CA VAL A 62 13.61 -85.63 -4.21
C VAL A 62 14.85 -84.73 -4.10
N SER A 63 14.68 -83.46 -3.71
CA SER A 63 15.79 -82.52 -3.61
C SER A 63 16.90 -83.13 -2.75
N PRO A 64 18.20 -82.96 -3.07
CA PRO A 64 19.29 -83.49 -2.26
C PRO A 64 19.17 -83.14 -0.77
N ALA A 65 18.60 -81.97 -0.44
CA ALA A 65 18.33 -81.57 0.94
C ALA A 65 17.20 -82.38 1.60
N GLU A 66 16.15 -82.69 0.83
CA GLU A 66 14.99 -83.46 1.29
C GLU A 66 15.34 -84.95 1.43
N ALA A 67 16.15 -85.50 0.51
CA ALA A 67 16.72 -86.84 0.63
C ALA A 67 17.70 -86.95 1.81
N ALA A 68 18.56 -85.95 2.03
CA ALA A 68 19.50 -85.93 3.15
C ALA A 68 18.79 -85.87 4.51
N GLY A 69 17.70 -85.11 4.63
CA GLY A 69 16.90 -85.04 5.86
C GLY A 69 16.30 -86.40 6.26
N MET A 70 15.82 -87.17 5.27
CA MET A 70 15.33 -88.53 5.48
C MET A 70 16.44 -89.50 5.86
N ILE A 71 17.62 -89.39 5.24
CA ILE A 71 18.78 -90.24 5.53
C ILE A 71 19.29 -90.02 6.96
N VAL A 72 19.35 -88.78 7.46
CA VAL A 72 19.76 -88.48 8.84
C VAL A 72 18.84 -89.15 9.86
N LEU A 73 17.53 -89.15 9.63
CA LEU A 73 16.54 -89.75 10.55
C LEU A 73 16.53 -91.29 10.51
N LEU A 74 16.93 -91.89 9.39
CA LEU A 74 17.05 -93.34 9.25
C LEU A 74 18.41 -93.87 9.76
N LYS A 75 19.42 -93.00 9.86
CA LYS A 75 20.80 -93.35 10.22
C LYS A 75 20.95 -93.97 11.61
N ASP A 76 20.18 -93.48 12.58
CA ASP A 76 20.31 -93.89 13.99
C ASP A 76 19.33 -95.01 14.39
N LYS A 77 18.59 -95.57 13.43
CA LYS A 77 17.64 -96.68 13.64
C LYS A 77 18.33 -98.04 13.47
N SER A 78 17.95 -99.01 14.28
CA SER A 78 18.49 -100.38 14.20
C SER A 78 18.01 -101.12 12.94
N ILE A 79 18.75 -102.15 12.52
CA ILE A 79 18.41 -102.98 11.33
C ILE A 79 17.01 -103.61 11.47
N ASP A 80 16.61 -103.99 12.68
CA ASP A 80 15.29 -104.59 12.94
C ASP A 80 14.16 -103.55 12.81
N GLU A 81 14.38 -102.31 13.23
CA GLU A 81 13.43 -101.21 13.02
C GLU A 81 13.30 -100.83 11.54
N LEU A 82 14.39 -100.86 10.77
CA LEU A 82 14.39 -100.61 9.33
C LEU A 82 13.61 -101.71 8.58
N ARG A 83 13.78 -102.97 8.97
CA ARG A 83 13.00 -104.08 8.42
C ARG A 83 11.52 -103.97 8.77
N LYS A 84 11.21 -103.54 10.00
CA LYS A 84 9.83 -103.26 10.45
C LYS A 84 9.20 -102.13 9.65
N LEU A 85 9.91 -101.04 9.40
CA LEU A 85 9.46 -99.93 8.56
C LEU A 85 9.17 -100.33 7.10
N LEU A 86 9.88 -101.32 6.56
CA LEU A 86 9.70 -101.84 5.20
C LEU A 86 8.60 -102.92 5.09
N SER A 87 8.25 -103.58 6.19
CA SER A 87 7.29 -104.69 6.20
C SER A 87 5.93 -104.30 6.82
N ASP A 88 5.92 -103.36 7.76
CA ASP A 88 4.75 -102.91 8.51
C ASP A 88 4.30 -101.52 8.04
N LYS A 89 3.13 -101.49 7.41
CA LYS A 89 2.53 -100.28 6.83
C LYS A 89 2.23 -99.21 7.90
N ASP A 90 1.87 -99.62 9.11
CA ASP A 90 1.53 -98.69 10.19
C ASP A 90 2.79 -98.02 10.76
N ALA A 91 3.90 -98.74 10.85
CA ALA A 91 5.19 -98.18 11.24
C ALA A 91 5.70 -97.13 10.25
N TYR A 92 5.53 -97.35 8.94
CA TYR A 92 5.86 -96.38 7.90
C TYR A 92 5.01 -95.11 8.00
N ASN A 93 3.69 -95.26 8.16
CA ASN A 93 2.78 -94.12 8.28
C ASN A 93 3.04 -93.29 9.54
N GLN A 94 3.40 -93.91 10.67
CA GLN A 94 3.80 -93.19 11.88
C GLN A 94 5.06 -92.33 11.68
N LEU A 95 6.05 -92.83 10.94
CA LEU A 95 7.24 -92.05 10.59
C LEU A 95 6.87 -90.85 9.70
N LEU A 96 6.01 -91.05 8.70
CA LEU A 96 5.56 -89.98 7.82
C LEU A 96 4.80 -88.88 8.58
N LEU A 97 3.92 -89.27 9.51
CA LEU A 97 3.20 -88.34 10.39
C LEU A 97 4.15 -87.57 11.31
N SER A 98 5.18 -88.23 11.85
CA SER A 98 6.18 -87.57 12.70
C SER A 98 6.99 -86.50 11.94
N LEU A 99 7.26 -86.73 10.67
CA LEU A 99 7.96 -85.80 9.78
C LEU A 99 7.10 -84.59 9.40
N ASP A 100 5.85 -84.85 9.04
CA ASP A 100 4.90 -83.80 8.66
C ASP A 100 4.66 -82.86 9.85
N GLN A 101 4.57 -83.40 11.07
CA GLN A 101 4.42 -82.60 12.28
C GLN A 101 5.61 -81.67 12.54
N VAL A 102 6.85 -82.12 12.32
CA VAL A 102 8.05 -81.27 12.46
C VAL A 102 8.14 -80.22 11.36
N LYS A 103 7.76 -80.56 10.12
CA LYS A 103 7.73 -79.63 8.97
C LYS A 103 6.69 -78.52 9.21
N ILE A 104 5.49 -78.87 9.68
CA ILE A 104 4.46 -77.91 10.04
C ILE A 104 4.94 -77.00 11.18
N GLN A 105 5.60 -77.56 12.20
CA GLN A 105 6.08 -76.78 13.34
C GLN A 105 7.20 -75.81 12.98
N ASN A 106 8.13 -76.19 12.10
CA ASN A 106 9.19 -75.30 11.62
C ASN A 106 8.62 -74.18 10.75
N ASN A 107 7.66 -74.49 9.86
CA ASN A 107 6.97 -73.48 9.05
C ASN A 107 6.17 -72.51 9.90
N LEU A 108 5.47 -72.99 10.93
CA LEU A 108 4.75 -72.14 11.87
C LEU A 108 5.70 -71.25 12.67
N THR A 109 6.85 -71.78 13.10
CA THR A 109 7.89 -71.01 13.80
C THR A 109 8.46 -69.92 12.90
N TRP A 110 8.75 -70.22 11.64
CA TRP A 110 9.23 -69.25 10.67
C TRP A 110 8.17 -68.18 10.33
N PHE A 111 6.91 -68.58 10.24
CA PHE A 111 5.77 -67.67 10.06
C PHE A 111 5.59 -66.74 11.26
N VAL A 112 5.69 -67.26 12.49
CA VAL A 112 5.60 -66.45 13.72
C VAL A 112 6.78 -65.47 13.82
N ALA A 113 8.00 -65.92 13.51
CA ALA A 113 9.19 -65.08 13.52
C ALA A 113 9.11 -63.93 12.48
N THR A 114 8.65 -64.21 11.27
CA THR A 114 8.47 -63.19 10.23
C THR A 114 7.33 -62.22 10.58
N LYS A 115 6.22 -62.70 11.13
CA LYS A 115 5.14 -61.84 11.65
C LYS A 115 5.63 -60.91 12.77
N LEU A 116 6.45 -61.40 13.69
CA LEU A 116 7.01 -60.60 14.77
C LEU A 116 8.00 -59.55 14.24
N SER A 117 8.87 -59.93 13.30
CA SER A 117 9.82 -59.02 12.65
C SER A 117 9.13 -57.90 11.86
N ILE A 118 8.11 -58.23 11.05
CA ILE A 118 7.31 -57.25 10.30
C ILE A 118 6.57 -56.31 11.27
N THR A 119 5.99 -56.84 12.35
CA THR A 119 5.30 -56.03 13.36
C THR A 119 6.25 -55.06 14.06
N LEU A 120 7.47 -55.52 14.39
CA LEU A 120 8.49 -54.67 15.00
C LEU A 120 8.96 -53.58 14.04
N LEU A 121 9.21 -53.91 12.77
CA LEU A 121 9.57 -52.94 11.74
C LEU A 121 8.47 -51.89 11.51
N LEU A 122 7.20 -52.30 11.47
CA LEU A 122 6.07 -51.39 11.37
C LEU A 122 5.99 -50.46 12.59
N LYS A 123 6.17 -50.99 13.80
CA LYS A 123 6.22 -50.17 15.03
C LYS A 123 7.36 -49.16 15.01
N ILE A 124 8.58 -49.57 14.63
CA ILE A 124 9.73 -48.68 14.51
C ILE A 124 9.46 -47.60 13.46
N LYS A 125 8.90 -47.96 12.30
CA LYS A 125 8.56 -47.02 11.23
C LYS A 125 7.51 -45.99 11.67
N VAL A 126 6.50 -46.40 12.42
CA VAL A 126 5.50 -45.50 13.00
C VAL A 126 6.14 -44.56 14.03
N ILE A 127 6.99 -45.07 14.92
CA ILE A 127 7.69 -44.25 15.92
C ILE A 127 8.60 -43.22 15.24
N SER A 128 9.41 -43.62 14.26
CA SER A 128 10.26 -42.69 13.50
C SER A 128 9.45 -41.68 12.68
N GLY A 129 8.28 -42.07 12.17
CA GLY A 129 7.36 -41.18 11.49
C GLY A 129 6.78 -40.11 12.42
N LEU A 130 6.36 -40.51 13.62
CA LEU A 130 5.85 -39.61 14.66
C LEU A 130 6.94 -38.64 15.14
N ASP A 131 8.16 -39.13 15.35
CA ASP A 131 9.32 -38.33 15.76
C ASP A 131 9.71 -37.29 14.69
N ASN A 132 9.65 -37.65 13.40
CA ASN A 132 9.85 -36.69 12.31
C ASN A 132 8.72 -35.63 12.24
N CYS A 133 7.46 -36.06 12.36
CA CYS A 133 6.31 -35.15 12.41
C CYS A 133 6.41 -34.19 13.60
N PHE A 134 6.85 -34.68 14.75
CA PHE A 134 7.04 -33.88 15.96
C PHE A 134 8.17 -32.87 15.79
N ARG A 135 9.33 -33.26 15.24
CA ARG A 135 10.42 -32.33 14.91
C ARG A 135 9.97 -31.21 13.95
N HIS A 136 9.23 -31.55 12.89
CA HIS A 136 8.74 -30.55 11.95
C HIS A 136 7.75 -29.58 12.60
N THR A 137 6.86 -30.09 13.45
CA THR A 137 5.90 -29.26 14.21
C THR A 137 6.62 -28.35 15.19
N MET A 138 7.67 -28.83 15.84
CA MET A 138 8.48 -28.05 16.79
C MET A 138 9.27 -26.93 16.10
N LEU A 139 9.86 -27.19 14.93
CA LEU A 139 10.54 -26.15 14.14
C LEU A 139 9.57 -25.06 13.67
N ALA A 140 8.39 -25.46 13.19
CA ALA A 140 7.34 -24.51 12.81
C ALA A 140 6.83 -23.69 14.01
N PHE A 141 6.79 -24.29 15.20
CA PHE A 141 6.42 -23.60 16.43
C PHE A 141 7.47 -22.58 16.88
N ASP A 142 8.77 -22.84 16.63
CA ASP A 142 9.88 -21.93 16.97
C ASP A 142 10.04 -20.76 15.98
N GLU A 143 9.63 -20.93 14.72
CA GLU A 143 9.70 -19.89 13.68
C GLU A 143 8.60 -18.83 13.84
N SER A 144 7.41 -19.24 14.24
CA SER A 144 6.24 -18.37 14.45
C SER A 144 6.46 -17.20 15.45
N PRO A 145 7.06 -17.38 16.65
CA PRO A 145 7.33 -16.28 17.57
C PRO A 145 8.38 -15.29 17.02
N LYS A 146 9.41 -15.77 16.33
CA LYS A 146 10.45 -14.89 15.74
C LYS A 146 9.86 -13.95 14.71
N LEU A 147 9.03 -14.46 13.80
CA LEU A 147 8.32 -13.65 12.81
C LEU A 147 7.39 -12.62 13.46
N ARG A 148 6.69 -12.99 14.54
CA ARG A 148 5.85 -12.04 15.28
C ARG A 148 6.66 -10.93 15.94
N ASP A 149 7.81 -11.27 16.51
CA ASP A 149 8.65 -10.29 17.20
C ASP A 149 9.35 -9.36 16.21
N GLU A 150 9.78 -9.86 15.05
CA GLU A 150 10.27 -9.07 13.92
C GLU A 150 9.19 -8.07 13.44
N LEU A 151 7.97 -8.55 13.18
CA LEU A 151 6.87 -7.71 12.75
C LEU A 151 6.51 -6.63 13.79
N ARG A 152 6.52 -6.99 15.08
CA ARG A 152 6.31 -6.03 16.17
C ARG A 152 7.40 -4.97 16.19
N LYS A 153 8.66 -5.38 16.02
CA LYS A 153 9.80 -4.46 15.98
C LYS A 153 9.70 -3.49 14.80
N GLU A 154 9.40 -3.98 13.60
CA GLU A 154 9.18 -3.14 12.42
C GLU A 154 8.01 -2.18 12.62
N THR A 155 6.89 -2.67 13.16
CA THR A 155 5.71 -1.83 13.45
C THR A 155 6.06 -0.72 14.45
N LEU A 156 6.80 -1.03 15.51
CA LEU A 156 7.25 -0.04 16.49
C LEU A 156 8.23 0.97 15.89
N GLN A 157 9.13 0.52 15.02
CA GLN A 157 10.09 1.39 14.36
C GLN A 157 9.38 2.38 13.43
N LEU A 158 8.43 1.90 12.60
CA LEU A 158 7.59 2.76 11.76
C LEU A 158 6.78 3.77 12.58
N ALA A 159 6.21 3.33 13.71
CA ALA A 159 5.47 4.23 14.59
C ALA A 159 6.38 5.34 15.16
N ARG A 160 7.62 5.01 15.54
CA ARG A 160 8.61 6.00 16.01
C ARG A 160 9.01 6.98 14.91
N GLU A 161 9.33 6.47 13.72
CA GLU A 161 9.69 7.31 12.57
C GLU A 161 8.55 8.25 12.16
N ASN A 162 7.30 7.79 12.25
CA ASN A 162 6.14 8.63 12.01
C ASN A 162 6.00 9.72 13.07
N LEU A 163 6.16 9.36 14.34
CA LEU A 163 6.13 10.32 15.45
C LEU A 163 7.23 11.37 15.33
N GLU A 164 8.41 10.98 14.86
CA GLU A 164 9.54 11.90 14.62
C GLU A 164 9.27 12.89 13.46
N LYS A 165 8.43 12.52 12.49
CA LYS A 165 8.01 13.41 11.40
C LYS A 165 6.91 14.40 11.80
N GLU A 166 6.15 14.12 12.86
CA GLU A 166 5.10 15.02 13.35
C GLU A 166 5.58 16.46 13.61
N PRO A 167 6.68 16.72 14.35
CA PRO A 167 7.17 18.09 14.56
C PRO A 167 7.52 18.78 13.25
N GLN A 168 8.12 18.07 12.28
CA GLN A 168 8.44 18.64 10.97
C GLN A 168 7.17 19.01 10.18
N ILE A 169 6.12 18.17 10.23
CA ILE A 169 4.84 18.46 9.59
C ILE A 169 4.17 19.68 10.22
N VAL A 170 4.20 19.80 11.55
CA VAL A 170 3.64 20.94 12.28
C VAL A 170 4.37 22.23 11.91
N GLU A 171 5.71 22.19 11.85
CA GLU A 171 6.53 23.34 11.47
C GLU A 171 6.26 23.77 10.03
N LEU A 172 6.23 22.83 9.07
CA LEU A 172 5.89 23.14 7.67
C LEU A 172 4.47 23.73 7.55
N ARG A 173 3.49 23.20 8.29
CA ARG A 173 2.14 23.78 8.34
C ARG A 173 2.15 25.20 8.88
N ASN A 174 2.94 25.47 9.92
CA ASN A 174 3.10 26.81 10.47
C ASN A 174 3.73 27.77 9.46
N GLN A 175 4.79 27.36 8.77
CA GLN A 175 5.43 28.14 7.71
C GLN A 175 4.47 28.46 6.56
N CYS A 176 3.75 27.45 6.05
CA CYS A 176 2.73 27.67 5.01
C CYS A 176 1.63 28.63 5.47
N ARG A 177 1.24 28.56 6.75
CA ARG A 177 0.27 29.49 7.33
C ARG A 177 0.84 30.90 7.35
N ILE A 178 2.06 31.10 7.85
CA ILE A 178 2.73 32.40 7.90
C ILE A 178 2.78 33.00 6.49
N ILE A 179 3.34 32.28 5.51
CA ILE A 179 3.46 32.73 4.12
C ILE A 179 2.10 33.16 3.57
N ARG A 180 1.07 32.31 3.69
CA ARG A 180 -0.29 32.65 3.23
C ARG A 180 -0.83 33.90 3.92
N THR A 181 -0.66 34.02 5.23
CA THR A 181 -1.18 35.17 5.98
C THR A 181 -0.43 36.46 5.66
N THR A 182 0.88 36.42 5.47
CA THR A 182 1.69 37.59 5.14
C THR A 182 1.43 38.05 3.72
N GLU A 183 1.35 37.12 2.77
CA GLU A 183 1.01 37.42 1.38
C GLU A 183 -0.41 37.97 1.25
N LEU A 184 -1.37 37.36 1.96
CA LEU A 184 -2.75 37.84 2.01
C LEU A 184 -2.83 39.25 2.61
N ALA A 185 -2.13 39.52 3.71
CA ALA A 185 -2.11 40.82 4.34
C ALA A 185 -1.54 41.90 3.40
N ALA A 186 -0.42 41.62 2.72
CA ALA A 186 0.18 42.54 1.76
C ALA A 186 -0.73 42.81 0.55
N ALA A 187 -1.42 41.78 0.05
CA ALA A 187 -2.40 41.93 -1.02
C ALA A 187 -3.61 42.79 -0.58
N GLN A 188 -4.10 42.57 0.64
CA GLN A 188 -5.21 43.33 1.20
C GLN A 188 -4.83 44.80 1.44
N GLU A 189 -3.63 45.09 1.94
CA GLU A 189 -3.12 46.45 2.09
C GLU A 189 -3.08 47.17 0.74
N LYS A 190 -2.55 46.52 -0.30
CA LYS A 190 -2.50 47.07 -1.66
C LYS A 190 -3.89 47.33 -2.23
N LEU A 191 -4.84 46.42 -1.99
CA LEU A 191 -6.23 46.61 -2.39
C LEU A 191 -6.84 47.83 -1.71
N ASN A 192 -6.68 47.95 -0.38
CA ASN A 192 -7.20 49.07 0.38
C ASN A 192 -6.61 50.42 -0.07
N GLU A 193 -5.30 50.46 -0.38
CA GLU A 193 -4.66 51.68 -0.90
C GLU A 193 -5.21 52.06 -2.28
N LEU A 194 -5.43 51.08 -3.18
CA LEU A 194 -6.05 51.34 -4.48
C LEU A 194 -7.50 51.82 -4.36
N GLU A 195 -8.26 51.26 -3.41
CA GLU A 195 -9.63 51.72 -3.13
C GLU A 195 -9.64 53.16 -2.60
N ARG A 196 -8.70 53.52 -1.72
CA ARG A 196 -8.52 54.89 -1.23
C ARG A 196 -8.19 55.86 -2.36
N GLN A 197 -7.25 55.49 -3.24
CA GLN A 197 -6.90 56.30 -4.42
C GLN A 197 -8.09 56.47 -5.37
N LYS A 198 -8.84 55.38 -5.61
CA LYS A 198 -10.07 55.44 -6.40
C LYS A 198 -11.08 56.39 -5.78
N GLU A 199 -11.32 56.31 -4.47
CA GLU A 199 -12.28 57.18 -3.79
C GLU A 199 -11.84 58.66 -3.82
N GLU A 200 -10.55 58.93 -3.64
CA GLU A 200 -9.98 60.26 -3.76
C GLU A 200 -10.17 60.84 -5.16
N ILE A 201 -9.84 60.07 -6.20
CA ILE A 201 -10.08 60.45 -7.61
C ILE A 201 -11.57 60.70 -7.84
N LEU A 202 -12.45 59.79 -7.40
CA LEU A 202 -13.90 59.95 -7.55
C LEU A 202 -14.42 61.21 -6.83
N LYS A 203 -13.87 61.56 -5.67
CA LYS A 203 -14.19 62.81 -4.98
C LYS A 203 -13.71 64.03 -5.79
N PHE A 204 -12.48 64.03 -6.29
CA PHE A 204 -11.94 65.13 -7.10
C PHE A 204 -12.71 65.36 -8.40
N TYR A 205 -13.15 64.29 -9.06
CA TYR A 205 -13.90 64.35 -10.32
C TYR A 205 -15.41 64.21 -10.13
N SER A 206 -15.90 64.30 -8.89
CA SER A 206 -17.32 64.32 -8.60
C SER A 206 -17.98 65.51 -9.31
N PRO A 207 -19.18 65.36 -9.90
CA PRO A 207 -19.91 66.46 -10.53
C PRO A 207 -20.01 67.70 -9.62
N ALA A 208 -20.20 67.51 -8.32
CA ALA A 208 -20.25 68.61 -7.35
C ALA A 208 -18.91 69.35 -7.21
N CYS A 209 -17.79 68.63 -7.13
CA CYS A 209 -16.45 69.23 -7.05
C CYS A 209 -16.08 69.97 -8.34
N LEU A 210 -16.42 69.41 -9.50
CA LEU A 210 -16.18 70.05 -10.80
C LEU A 210 -17.02 71.32 -10.97
N LEU A 211 -18.28 71.30 -10.56
CA LEU A 211 -19.16 72.47 -10.56
C LEU A 211 -18.64 73.55 -9.60
N HIS A 212 -18.23 73.16 -8.38
CA HIS A 212 -17.64 74.07 -7.41
C HIS A 212 -16.36 74.73 -7.98
N ARG A 213 -15.47 73.95 -8.59
CA ARG A 213 -14.24 74.48 -9.20
C ARG A 213 -14.56 75.43 -10.37
N LEU A 214 -15.60 75.13 -11.17
CA LEU A 214 -16.07 76.04 -12.20
C LEU A 214 -16.59 77.36 -11.60
N GLN A 215 -17.39 77.29 -10.54
CA GLN A 215 -17.90 78.46 -9.83
C GLN A 215 -16.76 79.31 -9.23
N GLU A 216 -15.74 78.70 -8.65
CA GLU A 216 -14.56 79.39 -8.12
C GLU A 216 -13.81 80.15 -9.24
N THR A 217 -13.62 79.53 -10.40
CA THR A 217 -13.01 80.21 -11.55
C THR A 217 -13.87 81.35 -12.10
N MET A 218 -15.20 81.30 -11.93
CA MET A 218 -16.09 82.43 -12.25
C MET A 218 -15.88 83.58 -11.28
N ASN A 219 -15.93 83.30 -9.98
CA ASN A 219 -15.71 84.30 -8.94
C ASN A 219 -14.33 84.96 -9.09
N LYS A 220 -13.30 84.18 -9.46
CA LYS A 220 -11.96 84.73 -9.71
C LYS A 220 -11.94 85.70 -10.88
N THR A 221 -12.62 85.39 -11.98
CA THR A 221 -12.72 86.33 -13.12
C THR A 221 -13.53 87.58 -12.79
N GLU A 222 -14.49 87.48 -11.88
CA GLU A 222 -15.22 88.64 -11.37
C GLU A 222 -14.29 89.56 -10.59
N GLU A 223 -13.54 89.00 -9.63
CA GLU A 223 -12.55 89.71 -8.84
C GLU A 223 -11.48 90.37 -9.73
N GLU A 224 -10.97 89.67 -10.75
CA GLU A 224 -10.04 90.23 -11.75
C GLU A 224 -10.66 91.40 -12.55
N SER A 225 -11.96 91.38 -12.78
CA SER A 225 -12.63 92.48 -13.47
C SER A 225 -12.81 93.70 -12.56
N GLU A 226 -12.98 93.49 -11.25
CA GLU A 226 -13.01 94.54 -10.24
C GLU A 226 -11.63 95.13 -10.00
N THR A 227 -10.56 94.32 -10.04
CA THR A 227 -9.19 94.85 -9.99
C THR A 227 -8.88 95.71 -11.23
N LEU A 228 -9.27 95.27 -12.43
CA LEU A 228 -9.15 96.10 -13.64
C LEU A 228 -9.92 97.43 -13.51
N HIS A 229 -11.09 97.40 -12.87
CA HIS A 229 -11.87 98.61 -12.63
C HIS A 229 -11.14 99.58 -11.69
N ARG A 230 -10.54 99.07 -10.60
CA ARG A 230 -9.69 99.88 -9.70
C ARG A 230 -8.49 100.48 -10.43
N GLN A 231 -7.77 99.69 -11.23
CA GLN A 231 -6.62 100.17 -12.01
C GLN A 231 -6.97 101.31 -12.98
N LEU A 232 -8.19 101.32 -13.53
CA LEU A 232 -8.67 102.44 -14.35
C LEU A 232 -8.86 103.71 -13.52
N LEU A 233 -9.44 103.59 -12.32
CA LEU A 233 -9.64 104.73 -11.40
C LEU A 233 -8.30 105.31 -10.92
N ASP A 234 -7.34 104.44 -10.66
CA ASP A 234 -5.97 104.80 -10.24
C ASP A 234 -5.11 105.34 -11.41
N ARG A 235 -5.68 105.40 -12.62
CA ARG A 235 -5.03 105.84 -13.87
C ARG A 235 -3.78 105.02 -14.24
N GLU A 236 -3.67 103.80 -13.76
CA GLU A 236 -2.62 102.85 -14.12
C GLU A 236 -2.79 102.28 -15.54
N MET A 237 -3.96 102.51 -16.15
CA MET A 237 -4.34 101.96 -17.44
C MET A 237 -5.18 102.94 -18.27
N ASP A 238 -4.95 102.98 -19.58
CA ASP A 238 -5.75 103.72 -20.54
C ASP A 238 -7.13 103.08 -20.78
N LEU A 239 -8.13 103.90 -21.13
CA LEU A 239 -9.51 103.48 -21.36
C LEU A 239 -9.63 102.45 -22.48
N GLY A 240 -8.87 102.59 -23.56
CA GLY A 240 -8.88 101.63 -24.67
C GLY A 240 -8.41 100.24 -24.23
N ALA A 241 -7.32 100.20 -23.47
CA ALA A 241 -6.79 98.97 -22.89
C ALA A 241 -7.74 98.35 -21.86
N PHE A 242 -8.40 99.17 -21.05
CA PHE A 242 -9.43 98.73 -20.10
C PHE A 242 -10.59 98.05 -20.82
N VAL A 243 -11.21 98.72 -21.79
CA VAL A 243 -12.38 98.19 -22.51
C VAL A 243 -12.07 96.84 -23.16
N GLN A 244 -10.89 96.72 -23.78
CA GLN A 244 -10.45 95.48 -24.40
C GLN A 244 -10.30 94.34 -23.37
N LYS A 245 -9.58 94.57 -22.25
CA LYS A 245 -9.35 93.56 -21.22
C LYS A 245 -10.63 93.21 -20.47
N TYR A 246 -11.44 94.20 -20.10
CA TYR A 246 -12.70 94.03 -19.38
C TYR A 246 -13.70 93.22 -20.21
N LYS A 247 -13.87 93.55 -21.50
CA LYS A 247 -14.73 92.78 -22.41
C LYS A 247 -14.30 91.31 -22.47
N ARG A 248 -12.99 91.03 -22.51
CA ARG A 248 -12.45 89.66 -22.53
C ARG A 248 -12.77 88.90 -21.24
N LEU A 249 -12.59 89.52 -20.07
CA LEU A 249 -12.92 88.91 -18.78
C LEU A 249 -14.43 88.65 -18.66
N ARG A 250 -15.27 89.63 -18.99
CA ARG A 250 -16.73 89.46 -18.94
C ARG A 250 -17.24 88.40 -19.89
N THR A 251 -16.70 88.32 -21.09
CA THR A 251 -17.03 87.23 -22.04
C THR A 251 -16.67 85.86 -21.43
N THR A 252 -15.53 85.76 -20.76
CA THR A 252 -15.10 84.52 -20.10
C THR A 252 -16.00 84.15 -18.92
N TYR A 253 -16.35 85.12 -18.07
CA TYR A 253 -17.27 84.94 -16.95
C TYR A 253 -18.63 84.44 -17.44
N HIS A 254 -19.27 85.14 -18.39
CA HIS A 254 -20.60 84.77 -18.88
C HIS A 254 -20.60 83.41 -19.58
N ARG A 255 -19.54 83.08 -20.34
CA ARG A 255 -19.39 81.75 -20.92
C ARG A 255 -19.36 80.67 -19.84
N ARG A 256 -18.58 80.85 -18.78
CA ARG A 256 -18.52 79.90 -17.64
C ARG A 256 -19.86 79.84 -16.89
N ALA A 257 -20.54 80.96 -16.70
CA ALA A 257 -21.85 81.03 -16.03
C ALA A 257 -22.92 80.23 -16.78
N LEU A 258 -22.97 80.35 -18.11
CA LEU A 258 -23.87 79.57 -18.96
C LEU A 258 -23.54 78.07 -18.88
N THR A 259 -22.25 77.71 -18.94
CA THR A 259 -21.82 76.30 -18.76
C THR A 259 -22.20 75.75 -17.39
N HIS A 260 -22.01 76.53 -16.31
CA HIS A 260 -22.37 76.14 -14.95
C HIS A 260 -23.89 75.95 -14.80
N LEU A 261 -24.69 76.86 -15.36
CA LEU A 261 -26.14 76.76 -15.37
C LEU A 261 -26.62 75.49 -16.12
N ALA A 262 -26.06 75.23 -17.30
CA ALA A 262 -26.37 74.03 -18.07
C ALA A 262 -26.02 72.75 -17.29
N ALA A 263 -24.83 72.68 -16.69
CA ALA A 263 -24.40 71.51 -15.91
C ALA A 263 -25.22 71.32 -14.61
N LYS A 264 -25.64 72.40 -13.96
CA LYS A 264 -26.48 72.35 -12.75
C LYS A 264 -27.90 71.87 -13.06
N THR A 265 -28.45 72.27 -14.21
CA THR A 265 -29.78 71.84 -14.65
C THR A 265 -29.79 70.42 -15.21
N SER A 266 -28.70 69.97 -15.84
CA SER A 266 -28.59 68.58 -16.33
C SER A 266 -28.33 67.54 -15.23
N SER A 267 -27.89 67.96 -14.04
CA SER A 267 -27.65 67.07 -12.89
C SER A 267 -28.86 66.93 -11.95
N THR A 268 -29.94 67.69 -12.19
CA THR A 268 -31.18 67.66 -11.39
C THR A 268 -32.36 66.95 -12.09
N GLY A 269 -32.15 66.38 -13.28
CA GLY A 269 -33.10 65.49 -13.97
C GLY A 269 -32.65 64.05 -13.91
#